data_AF-A0AAC9IU64-F1
#
_entry.id   AF-A0AAC9IU64-F1
#
_cell.length_a   1.000
_cell.length_b   1.000
_cell.length_c   1.000
_cell.angle_alpha   90.00
_cell.angle_beta   90.00
_cell.angle_gamma   90.00
#
_symmetry.space_group_name_H-M   'P 1'
#
loop_
_entity.id
_entity.type
_entity.pdbx_description
1 polymer ?
#
loop_
_entity_poly.entity_id
_entity_poly.type
_entity_poly.pdbx_seq_one_letter_code
_entity_poly.pdbx_strand_id
1 'polypeptide(L)'
;MTALRKLLALLTPLALLATLLSPLQAFALFEECKDLFPNQQVPTSSQVGRDLCFDSFAIYYSPQDKKPIYTVEKLNRAQLLAPHPRRSNQFYEEARLPFAERAQLSDYRSSGYDRGHNAPAGDMSNERAMAQSFSLANMMPQARQNNQGIWAKNVEEPTRLYAKRAAGDIYVFTGSTGKQGSIGRGRVTIPSHLYKLVYDPQKNSAWAYWIENNNEAMMSPPISYAELMEKTGIDFQLPIKTDAQPSKQSVLTPLPAKLQKPLVGGWYPIFFDEYSPEKVNALIARIQECKVSSVQIQYDLNSELAKRIAAQIGSQTALFVSPIQSSPPDSASVTYERNRVTAIVRSK
;
A
#
# COMPACT_ATOMS: atom_id res chain seq x y z
N MET A 1 22.99 -43.34 59.11
CA MET A 1 22.90 -43.97 57.77
C MET A 1 21.47 -44.50 57.68
N THR A 2 20.51 -43.99 56.93
CA THR A 2 20.44 -43.57 55.52
C THR A 2 19.11 -42.85 55.35
N ALA A 3 19.08 -41.51 55.27
CA ALA A 3 17.86 -40.76 54.90
C ALA A 3 18.13 -39.29 54.53
N LEU A 4 19.31 -38.96 53.99
CA LEU A 4 19.65 -37.57 53.65
C LEU A 4 20.48 -37.45 52.37
N ARG A 5 20.10 -38.17 51.31
CA ARG A 5 20.74 -38.10 49.98
C ARG A 5 19.78 -38.27 48.80
N LYS A 6 18.47 -38.01 48.98
CA LYS A 6 17.49 -38.04 47.89
C LYS A 6 16.52 -36.86 47.97
N LEU A 7 17.04 -35.64 48.03
CA LEU A 7 16.21 -34.44 47.89
C LEU A 7 16.98 -33.29 47.23
N LEU A 8 17.78 -33.60 46.20
CA LEU A 8 18.53 -32.58 45.45
C LEU A 8 18.59 -32.92 43.95
N ALA A 9 17.47 -33.36 43.38
CA ALA A 9 17.40 -33.67 41.96
C ALA A 9 15.98 -33.52 41.42
N LEU A 10 15.33 -32.37 41.65
CA LEU A 10 14.04 -32.04 41.00
C LEU A 10 13.63 -30.57 41.12
N LEU A 11 14.58 -29.62 41.12
CA LEU A 11 14.25 -28.19 41.08
C LEU A 11 15.29 -27.44 40.22
N THR A 12 15.17 -27.60 38.90
CA THR A 12 15.57 -26.69 37.79
C THR A 12 15.66 -27.55 36.52
N PRO A 13 14.80 -27.37 35.51
CA PRO A 13 14.62 -26.09 34.83
C PRO A 13 13.15 -25.76 34.60
N LEU A 14 12.54 -24.97 35.49
CA LEU A 14 11.23 -24.34 35.21
C LEU A 14 11.35 -22.81 35.24
N ALA A 15 12.49 -22.29 34.79
CA ALA A 15 12.80 -20.87 34.75
C ALA A 15 13.46 -20.45 33.42
N LEU A 16 13.09 -21.11 32.31
CA LEU A 16 13.57 -20.73 30.97
C LEU A 16 12.51 -20.90 29.87
N LEU A 17 11.22 -20.72 30.21
CA LEU A 17 10.13 -20.77 29.23
C LEU A 17 9.10 -19.65 29.45
N ALA A 18 9.56 -18.43 29.72
CA ALA A 18 8.68 -17.26 29.92
C ALA A 18 9.20 -15.97 29.25
N THR A 19 10.06 -16.06 28.23
CA THR A 19 10.64 -14.88 27.55
C THR A 19 10.34 -14.79 26.05
N LEU A 20 9.28 -15.44 25.54
CA LEU A 20 8.92 -15.38 24.11
C LEU A 20 7.43 -15.09 23.87
N LEU A 21 6.83 -14.24 24.70
CA LEU A 21 5.48 -13.70 24.46
C LEU A 21 5.44 -12.17 24.61
N SER A 22 6.57 -11.49 24.37
CA SER A 22 6.49 -10.10 23.96
C SER A 22 5.84 -10.09 22.58
N PRO A 23 4.67 -9.46 22.37
CA PRO A 23 4.15 -9.29 21.02
C PRO A 23 5.25 -8.56 20.26
N LEU A 24 5.77 -9.16 19.19
CA LEU A 24 6.56 -8.40 18.23
C LEU A 24 5.64 -7.26 17.81
N GLN A 25 5.95 -6.04 18.26
CA GLN A 25 5.43 -4.86 17.60
C GLN A 25 5.99 -4.96 16.19
N ALA A 26 5.12 -5.34 15.25
CA ALA A 26 5.45 -5.35 13.85
C ALA A 26 5.62 -3.88 13.45
N PHE A 27 6.86 -3.39 13.51
CA PHE A 27 7.20 -2.08 13.01
C PHE A 27 7.07 -2.10 11.48
N ALA A 28 6.37 -1.13 10.90
CA ALA A 28 6.37 -0.94 9.47
C ALA A 28 7.79 -0.53 9.03
N LEU A 29 8.47 -1.36 8.25
CA LEU A 29 9.88 -1.13 7.92
C LEU A 29 10.05 -0.36 6.62
N PHE A 30 9.20 -0.58 5.61
CA PHE A 30 9.24 0.12 4.31
C PHE A 30 10.63 0.10 3.64
N GLU A 31 11.44 -0.94 3.87
CA GLU A 31 12.88 -0.97 3.51
C GLU A 31 13.15 -0.63 2.03
N GLU A 32 12.23 -0.96 1.13
CA GLU A 32 12.38 -0.73 -0.32
C GLU A 32 11.91 0.66 -0.79
N CYS A 33 11.26 1.45 0.07
CA CYS A 33 10.63 2.73 -0.34
C CYS A 33 10.67 3.83 0.74
N LYS A 34 11.62 3.75 1.69
CA LYS A 34 11.84 4.80 2.71
C LYS A 34 12.09 6.18 2.11
N ASP A 35 12.61 6.26 0.87
CA ASP A 35 12.86 7.53 0.19
C ASP A 35 11.58 8.31 -0.16
N LEU A 36 10.41 7.67 -0.12
CA LEU A 36 9.11 8.32 -0.29
C LEU A 36 8.68 9.09 0.96
N PHE A 37 9.34 8.89 2.10
CA PHE A 37 9.00 9.52 3.37
C PHE A 37 9.87 10.76 3.63
N PRO A 38 9.32 11.81 4.26
CA PRO A 38 10.09 12.97 4.71
C PRO A 38 11.26 12.54 5.60
N ASN A 39 12.49 12.94 5.25
CA ASN A 39 13.70 12.55 5.98
C ASN A 39 13.87 11.04 6.18
N GLN A 40 13.22 10.21 5.37
CA GLN A 40 13.18 8.75 5.51
C GLN A 40 12.63 8.28 6.88
N GLN A 41 11.83 9.11 7.55
CA GLN A 41 11.17 8.80 8.81
C GLN A 41 9.77 8.26 8.53
N VAL A 42 9.51 7.02 8.96
CA VAL A 42 8.22 6.36 8.79
C VAL A 42 7.26 6.77 9.91
N PRO A 43 5.97 7.04 9.62
CA PRO A 43 4.98 7.35 10.64
C PRO A 43 4.92 6.31 11.75
N THR A 44 4.64 6.74 12.97
CA THR A 44 4.39 5.86 14.12
C THR A 44 2.90 5.80 14.42
N SER A 45 2.40 4.59 14.67
CA SER A 45 1.00 4.33 14.99
C SER A 45 0.88 3.09 15.88
N SER A 46 -0.15 3.05 16.72
CA SER A 46 -0.54 1.84 17.46
C SER A 46 -1.29 0.83 16.61
N GLN A 47 -1.73 1.22 15.40
CA GLN A 47 -2.46 0.35 14.49
C GLN A 47 -1.54 -0.72 13.90
N VAL A 48 -1.99 -1.97 13.91
CA VAL A 48 -1.27 -3.11 13.31
C VAL A 48 -1.55 -3.14 11.81
N GLY A 49 -0.49 -3.13 11.00
CA GLY A 49 -0.60 -3.11 9.55
C GLY A 49 0.45 -3.93 8.81
N ARG A 50 0.42 -3.81 7.49
CA ARG A 50 1.38 -4.37 6.53
C ARG A 50 1.97 -3.23 5.70
N ASP A 51 3.28 -3.15 5.60
CA ASP A 51 3.96 -2.23 4.70
C ASP A 51 4.04 -2.79 3.29
N LEU A 52 3.57 -2.02 2.32
CA LEU A 52 3.62 -2.35 0.91
C LEU A 52 4.32 -1.21 0.16
N CYS A 53 5.47 -1.52 -0.43
CA CYS A 53 6.18 -0.59 -1.31
C CYS A 53 5.68 -0.73 -2.75
N PHE A 54 5.42 0.41 -3.38
CA PHE A 54 5.18 0.58 -4.82
C PHE A 54 6.18 1.62 -5.35
N ASP A 55 6.23 1.85 -6.67
CA ASP A 55 7.26 2.70 -7.27
C ASP A 55 7.16 4.17 -6.88
N SER A 56 5.93 4.68 -6.76
CA SER A 56 5.65 6.11 -6.60
C SER A 56 4.89 6.43 -5.32
N PHE A 57 4.53 5.40 -4.56
CA PHE A 57 3.82 5.52 -3.30
C PHE A 57 4.11 4.31 -2.39
N ALA A 58 3.87 4.46 -1.09
CA ALA A 58 3.87 3.34 -0.16
C ALA A 58 2.53 3.26 0.56
N ILE A 59 2.15 2.09 1.04
CA ILE A 59 0.92 1.86 1.80
C ILE A 59 1.25 1.22 3.13
N TYR A 60 0.75 1.78 4.23
CA TYR A 60 0.55 1.03 5.47
C TYR A 60 -0.89 0.52 5.50
N TYR A 61 -1.08 -0.77 5.28
CA TYR A 61 -2.38 -1.39 5.04
C TYR A 61 -2.92 -2.03 6.32
N SER A 62 -4.23 -1.90 6.61
CA SER A 62 -4.89 -2.59 7.72
C SER A 62 -5.46 -3.95 7.26
N PRO A 63 -4.92 -5.10 7.72
CA PRO A 63 -5.51 -6.42 7.47
C PRO A 63 -6.94 -6.56 8.00
N GLN A 64 -7.25 -5.84 9.06
CA GLN A 64 -8.55 -5.90 9.74
C GLN A 64 -9.62 -5.13 8.96
N ASP A 65 -9.31 -3.92 8.51
CA ASP A 65 -10.25 -3.05 7.80
C ASP A 65 -10.21 -3.22 6.28
N LYS A 66 -9.18 -3.90 5.79
CA LYS A 66 -8.94 -4.20 4.37
C LYS A 66 -8.81 -2.96 3.48
N LYS A 67 -8.28 -1.89 4.05
CA LYS A 67 -8.00 -0.60 3.40
C LYS A 67 -6.68 -0.01 3.94
N PRO A 68 -6.09 1.00 3.30
CA PRO A 68 -5.01 1.77 3.90
C PRO A 68 -5.35 2.34 5.27
N ILE A 69 -4.39 2.26 6.19
CA ILE A 69 -4.29 3.14 7.36
C ILE A 69 -3.83 4.52 6.86
N TYR A 70 -2.74 4.51 6.09
CA TYR A 70 -2.27 5.65 5.29
C TYR A 70 -1.51 5.16 4.05
N THR A 71 -1.41 6.03 3.06
CA THR A 71 -0.44 5.98 1.97
C THR A 71 0.47 7.19 2.04
N VAL A 72 1.64 7.12 1.41
CA VAL A 72 2.54 8.26 1.23
C VAL A 72 2.95 8.39 -0.23
N GLU A 73 2.99 9.61 -0.74
CA GLU A 73 3.48 10.00 -2.06
C GLU A 73 4.52 11.12 -1.90
N LYS A 74 5.59 11.06 -2.69
CA LYS A 74 6.57 12.14 -2.85
C LYS A 74 6.38 12.74 -4.25
N LEU A 75 5.72 13.90 -4.32
CA LEU A 75 5.34 14.58 -5.55
C LEU A 75 6.25 15.76 -5.83
N ASN A 76 6.62 15.97 -7.08
CA ASN A 76 7.26 17.20 -7.51
C ASN A 76 6.79 17.67 -8.88
N ARG A 77 7.16 18.92 -9.21
CA ARG A 77 6.82 19.57 -10.47
C ARG A 77 7.22 18.74 -11.70
N ALA A 78 8.41 18.12 -11.69
CA ALA A 78 8.88 17.36 -12.85
C ALA A 78 8.02 16.12 -13.11
N GLN A 79 7.68 15.36 -12.06
CA GLN A 79 6.81 14.20 -12.16
C GLN A 79 5.40 14.58 -12.66
N LEU A 80 4.83 15.66 -12.12
CA LEU A 80 3.47 16.10 -12.44
C LEU A 80 3.34 16.84 -13.80
N LEU A 81 4.45 17.17 -14.46
CA LEU A 81 4.48 17.72 -15.81
C LEU A 81 4.93 16.72 -16.87
N ALA A 82 5.44 15.55 -16.47
CA ALA A 82 5.80 14.48 -17.39
C ALA A 82 4.57 13.99 -18.18
N PRO A 83 4.76 13.39 -19.37
CA PRO A 83 3.66 12.75 -20.09
C PRO A 83 2.93 11.74 -19.20
N HIS A 84 1.62 11.94 -19.02
CA HIS A 84 0.83 11.06 -18.15
C HIS A 84 0.39 9.84 -18.95
N PRO A 85 0.63 8.62 -18.43
CA PRO A 85 0.16 7.40 -19.08
C PRO A 85 -1.37 7.36 -19.10
N ARG A 86 -1.93 6.62 -20.07
CA ARG A 86 -3.37 6.39 -20.12
C ARG A 86 -3.80 5.60 -18.89
N ARG A 87 -4.89 6.04 -18.25
CA ARG A 87 -5.50 5.29 -17.13
C ARG A 87 -5.91 3.89 -17.58
N SER A 88 -5.44 2.86 -16.89
CA SER A 88 -5.77 1.47 -17.22
C SER A 88 -7.20 1.11 -16.79
N ASN A 89 -7.67 1.65 -15.65
CA ASN A 89 -8.92 1.25 -14.98
C ASN A 89 -8.99 -0.25 -14.67
N GLN A 90 -7.84 -0.93 -14.63
CA GLN A 90 -7.72 -2.36 -14.36
C GLN A 90 -7.41 -2.59 -12.88
N PHE A 91 -8.46 -2.58 -12.06
CA PHE A 91 -8.36 -2.91 -10.64
C PHE A 91 -8.04 -4.39 -10.43
N TYR A 92 -7.28 -4.67 -9.37
CA TYR A 92 -6.84 -6.02 -9.03
C TYR A 92 -6.66 -6.21 -7.53
N GLU A 93 -6.81 -7.45 -7.09
CA GLU A 93 -6.63 -7.84 -5.70
C GLU A 93 -5.13 -7.92 -5.37
N GLU A 94 -4.73 -7.39 -4.21
CA GLU A 94 -3.32 -7.36 -3.82
C GLU A 94 -2.85 -8.76 -3.40
N ALA A 95 -2.22 -9.42 -4.35
CA ALA A 95 -1.66 -10.75 -4.25
C ALA A 95 -0.59 -10.95 -3.15
N ARG A 96 0.11 -9.88 -2.75
CA ARG A 96 1.11 -9.93 -1.67
C ARG A 96 0.48 -10.03 -0.28
N LEU A 97 -0.82 -9.78 -0.17
CA LEU A 97 -1.57 -9.92 1.07
C LEU A 97 -2.28 -11.28 1.12
N PRO A 98 -2.36 -11.94 2.31
CA PRO A 98 -3.17 -13.13 2.47
C PRO A 98 -4.63 -12.88 2.07
N PHE A 99 -5.29 -13.88 1.49
CA PHE A 99 -6.67 -13.77 1.03
C PHE A 99 -7.64 -13.27 2.13
N ALA A 100 -7.45 -13.74 3.36
CA ALA A 100 -8.27 -13.34 4.51
C ALA A 100 -8.10 -11.85 4.89
N GLU A 101 -6.93 -11.28 4.60
CA GLU A 101 -6.52 -9.91 4.94
C GLU A 101 -6.80 -8.90 3.81
N ARG A 102 -7.07 -9.34 2.57
CA ARG A 102 -7.21 -8.44 1.42
C ARG A 102 -8.65 -8.17 1.00
N ALA A 103 -8.89 -7.01 0.40
CA ALA A 103 -10.13 -6.70 -0.29
C ALA A 103 -10.21 -7.41 -1.65
N GLN A 104 -11.41 -7.82 -2.04
CA GLN A 104 -11.68 -8.49 -3.32
C GLN A 104 -12.51 -7.62 -4.26
N LEU A 105 -12.42 -7.87 -5.56
CA LEU A 105 -13.24 -7.15 -6.54
C LEU A 105 -14.74 -7.38 -6.30
N SER A 106 -15.11 -8.57 -5.83
CA SER A 106 -16.48 -8.92 -5.45
C SER A 106 -17.01 -8.09 -4.27
N ASP A 107 -16.15 -7.57 -3.38
CA ASP A 107 -16.60 -6.80 -2.22
C ASP A 107 -17.17 -5.45 -2.62
N TYR A 108 -16.62 -4.85 -3.68
CA TYR A 108 -17.06 -3.55 -4.21
C TYR A 108 -18.24 -3.67 -5.17
N ARG A 109 -18.44 -4.84 -5.79
CA ARG A 109 -19.53 -5.06 -6.74
C ARG A 109 -20.88 -4.82 -6.08
N SER A 110 -21.70 -3.97 -6.70
CA SER A 110 -23.05 -3.63 -6.23
C SER A 110 -23.13 -3.11 -4.79
N SER A 111 -22.01 -2.65 -4.22
CA SER A 111 -21.94 -2.15 -2.84
C SER A 111 -22.53 -0.74 -2.67
N GLY A 112 -22.70 0.00 -3.76
CA GLY A 112 -23.03 1.42 -3.76
C GLY A 112 -21.81 2.35 -3.67
N TYR A 113 -20.64 1.84 -3.27
CA TYR A 113 -19.41 2.62 -3.10
C TYR A 113 -18.47 2.50 -4.31
N ASP A 114 -17.70 3.56 -4.56
CA ASP A 114 -16.59 3.54 -5.50
C ASP A 114 -15.35 2.90 -4.86
N ARG A 115 -14.43 2.45 -5.72
CA ARG A 115 -13.05 2.09 -5.35
C ARG A 115 -12.22 3.37 -5.30
N GLY A 116 -12.32 4.09 -4.18
CA GLY A 116 -11.66 5.37 -3.96
C GLY A 116 -10.16 5.19 -3.77
N HIS A 117 -9.34 5.86 -4.58
CA HIS A 117 -7.88 5.77 -4.50
C HIS A 117 -7.36 6.58 -3.30
N ASN A 118 -6.34 6.06 -2.61
CA ASN A 118 -5.59 6.85 -1.62
C ASN A 118 -4.39 7.56 -2.29
N ALA A 119 -3.56 6.80 -3.02
CA ALA A 119 -2.59 7.31 -4.00
C ALA A 119 -3.26 7.42 -5.38
N PRO A 120 -3.60 8.63 -5.88
CA PRO A 120 -4.43 8.77 -7.07
C PRO A 120 -3.70 8.33 -8.33
N ALA A 121 -4.39 7.62 -9.22
CA ALA A 121 -3.86 7.30 -10.56
C ALA A 121 -3.41 8.55 -11.36
N GLY A 122 -4.01 9.72 -11.08
CA GLY A 122 -3.64 10.98 -11.71
C GLY A 122 -2.28 11.54 -11.28
N ASP A 123 -1.64 10.95 -10.27
CA ASP A 123 -0.35 11.38 -9.73
C ASP A 123 0.80 10.50 -10.27
N MET A 124 0.46 9.43 -11.02
CA MET A 124 1.41 8.44 -11.53
C MET A 124 2.03 8.87 -12.86
N SER A 125 3.36 8.95 -12.92
CA SER A 125 4.11 9.48 -14.07
C SER A 125 4.58 8.44 -15.10
N ASN A 126 4.35 7.16 -14.85
CA ASN A 126 4.71 6.07 -15.78
C ASN A 126 3.70 4.91 -15.72
N GLU A 127 3.66 4.08 -16.76
CA GLU A 127 2.68 3.01 -16.91
C GLU A 127 2.69 1.99 -15.76
N ARG A 128 3.87 1.71 -15.19
CA ARG A 128 4.02 0.78 -14.09
C ARG A 128 3.38 1.33 -12.81
N ALA A 129 3.71 2.56 -12.44
CA ALA A 129 3.11 3.26 -11.31
C ALA A 129 1.59 3.46 -11.51
N MET A 130 1.16 3.75 -12.73
CA MET A 130 -0.24 3.84 -13.11
C MET A 130 -0.96 2.51 -12.84
N ALA A 131 -0.44 1.39 -13.33
CA ALA A 131 -1.02 0.07 -13.07
C ALA A 131 -1.02 -0.26 -11.58
N GLN A 132 0.09 -0.01 -10.86
CA GLN A 132 0.22 -0.20 -9.42
C GLN A 132 -0.87 0.52 -8.62
N SER A 133 -1.22 1.75 -8.99
CA SER A 133 -2.24 2.56 -8.30
C SER A 133 -3.63 1.93 -8.26
N PHE A 134 -3.93 0.97 -9.16
CA PHE A 134 -5.21 0.25 -9.20
C PHE A 134 -5.27 -0.98 -8.28
N SER A 135 -4.24 -1.25 -7.46
CA SER A 135 -4.29 -2.29 -6.41
C SER A 135 -5.43 -2.01 -5.45
N LEU A 136 -6.25 -3.02 -5.10
CA LEU A 136 -7.27 -2.87 -4.07
C LEU A 136 -6.66 -2.57 -2.68
N ALA A 137 -5.38 -2.85 -2.46
CA ALA A 137 -4.68 -2.39 -1.26
C ALA A 137 -4.59 -0.86 -1.17
N ASN A 138 -4.70 -0.14 -2.29
CA ASN A 138 -4.75 1.33 -2.37
C ASN A 138 -6.19 1.89 -2.31
N MET A 139 -7.20 1.04 -2.15
CA MET A 139 -8.59 1.44 -2.23
C MET A 139 -9.25 1.54 -0.85
N MET A 140 -10.25 2.40 -0.78
CA MET A 140 -11.23 2.44 0.31
C MET A 140 -12.65 2.57 -0.28
N PRO A 141 -13.69 2.02 0.38
CA PRO A 141 -15.08 2.30 0.01
C PRO A 141 -15.35 3.80 0.15
N GLN A 142 -15.49 4.49 -0.98
CA GLN A 142 -15.71 5.94 -1.01
C GLN A 142 -17.07 6.26 -1.61
N ALA A 143 -17.82 7.16 -0.97
CA ALA A 143 -19.11 7.62 -1.46
C ALA A 143 -18.92 8.25 -2.87
N ARG A 144 -19.81 7.97 -3.81
CA ARG A 144 -19.56 8.25 -5.25
C ARG A 144 -19.41 9.74 -5.52
N GLN A 145 -20.32 10.54 -4.96
CA GLN A 145 -20.31 12.00 -5.07
C GLN A 145 -19.09 12.59 -4.36
N ASN A 146 -18.62 11.95 -3.28
CA ASN A 146 -17.39 12.32 -2.63
C ASN A 146 -16.17 12.09 -3.55
N ASN A 147 -15.99 10.85 -4.02
CA ASN A 147 -14.86 10.43 -4.86
C ASN A 147 -14.76 11.24 -6.16
N GLN A 148 -15.87 11.35 -6.90
CA GLN A 148 -15.89 11.96 -8.24
C GLN A 148 -16.01 13.48 -8.18
N GLY A 149 -16.57 14.02 -7.09
CA GLY A 149 -16.79 15.43 -6.85
C GLY A 149 -15.73 16.02 -5.93
N ILE A 150 -16.10 16.29 -4.68
CA ILE A 150 -15.32 17.09 -3.73
C ILE A 150 -13.89 16.58 -3.54
N TRP A 151 -13.68 15.28 -3.47
CA TRP A 151 -12.34 14.72 -3.29
C TRP A 151 -11.45 14.96 -4.51
N ALA A 152 -11.92 14.57 -5.70
CA ALA A 152 -11.16 14.78 -6.93
C ALA A 152 -10.92 16.26 -7.25
N LYS A 153 -11.96 17.11 -7.09
CA LYS A 153 -11.97 18.51 -7.56
C LYS A 153 -11.45 19.51 -6.54
N ASN A 154 -11.64 19.25 -5.25
CA ASN A 154 -11.32 20.21 -4.19
C ASN A 154 -10.20 19.75 -3.26
N VAL A 155 -9.79 18.48 -3.33
CA VAL A 155 -8.66 17.94 -2.55
C VAL A 155 -7.50 17.53 -3.46
N GLU A 156 -7.70 16.57 -4.37
CA GLU A 156 -6.61 16.03 -5.19
C GLU A 156 -6.08 17.03 -6.22
N GLU A 157 -6.97 17.69 -6.98
CA GLU A 157 -6.58 18.66 -8.00
C GLU A 157 -5.83 19.87 -7.41
N PRO A 158 -6.31 20.53 -6.33
CA PRO A 158 -5.55 21.58 -5.66
C PRO A 158 -4.21 21.11 -5.09
N THR A 159 -4.12 19.89 -4.56
CA THR A 159 -2.86 19.30 -4.08
C THR A 159 -1.85 19.18 -5.22
N ARG A 160 -2.26 18.63 -6.38
CA ARG A 160 -1.40 18.57 -7.57
C ARG A 160 -1.00 19.96 -8.06
N LEU A 161 -1.93 20.91 -8.09
CA LEU A 161 -1.64 22.29 -8.51
C LEU A 161 -0.63 22.96 -7.57
N TYR A 162 -0.71 22.70 -6.27
CA TYR A 162 0.28 23.16 -5.29
C TYR A 162 1.66 22.57 -5.58
N ALA A 163 1.75 21.24 -5.70
CA ALA A 163 3.00 20.53 -5.96
C ALA A 163 3.65 20.94 -7.30
N LYS A 164 2.86 21.29 -8.33
CA LYS A 164 3.38 21.85 -9.59
C LYS A 164 4.05 23.22 -9.43
N ARG A 165 3.65 24.02 -8.44
CA ARG A 165 4.20 25.35 -8.16
C ARG A 165 5.31 25.33 -7.11
N ALA A 166 5.39 24.30 -6.29
CA ALA A 166 6.44 24.14 -5.30
C ALA A 166 7.82 24.06 -5.97
N ALA A 167 8.84 24.58 -5.30
CA ALA A 167 10.22 24.56 -5.80
C ALA A 167 10.95 23.25 -5.46
N GLY A 168 10.32 22.31 -4.76
CA GLY A 168 10.90 21.02 -4.38
C GLY A 168 9.84 19.94 -4.18
N ASP A 169 10.26 18.84 -3.58
CA ASP A 169 9.38 17.72 -3.26
C ASP A 169 8.33 18.12 -2.23
N ILE A 170 7.08 17.70 -2.47
CA ILE A 170 5.95 17.77 -1.58
C ILE A 170 5.60 16.35 -1.16
N TYR A 171 5.41 16.15 0.14
CA TYR A 171 5.03 14.86 0.68
C TYR A 171 3.55 14.86 1.00
N VAL A 172 2.84 13.87 0.50
CA VAL A 172 1.39 13.75 0.65
C VAL A 172 1.07 12.43 1.34
N PHE A 173 0.38 12.49 2.47
CA PHE A 173 -0.17 11.31 3.11
C PHE A 173 -1.69 11.30 2.94
N THR A 174 -2.24 10.19 2.46
CA THR A 174 -3.68 10.01 2.31
C THR A 174 -4.15 8.83 3.15
N GLY A 175 -5.27 8.95 3.84
CA GLY A 175 -5.85 7.84 4.57
C GLY A 175 -7.28 8.10 4.99
N SER A 176 -7.79 7.23 5.86
CA SER A 176 -9.18 7.32 6.31
C SER A 176 -9.39 6.72 7.70
N THR A 177 -10.36 7.24 8.45
CA THR A 177 -10.65 6.83 9.83
C THR A 177 -12.15 6.71 10.13
N GLY A 178 -12.42 6.14 11.30
CA GLY A 178 -13.75 5.77 11.78
C GLY A 178 -14.39 4.68 10.93
N LYS A 179 -15.61 4.29 11.31
CA LYS A 179 -16.31 3.14 10.74
C LYS A 179 -17.80 3.42 10.66
N GLN A 180 -18.37 3.28 9.47
CA GLN A 180 -19.81 3.43 9.22
C GLN A 180 -20.41 2.19 8.53
N GLY A 181 -19.81 1.03 8.76
CA GLY A 181 -20.23 -0.25 8.21
C GLY A 181 -19.12 -0.95 7.45
N SER A 182 -19.51 -1.90 6.60
CA SER A 182 -18.60 -2.66 5.75
C SER A 182 -19.28 -3.10 4.46
N ILE A 183 -18.54 -3.22 3.37
CA ILE A 183 -19.02 -3.76 2.10
C ILE A 183 -18.54 -5.19 1.85
N GLY A 184 -19.29 -5.94 1.05
CA GLY A 184 -18.89 -7.26 0.60
C GLY A 184 -18.84 -8.33 1.68
N ARG A 185 -18.51 -9.56 1.27
CA ARG A 185 -18.31 -10.68 2.20
C ARG A 185 -16.96 -10.63 2.88
N GLY A 186 -15.98 -9.99 2.23
CA GLY A 186 -14.70 -9.66 2.82
C GLY A 186 -14.81 -8.66 3.97
N ARG A 187 -15.96 -7.97 4.15
CA ARG A 187 -16.22 -6.96 5.18
C ARG A 187 -15.20 -5.82 5.14
N VAL A 188 -14.92 -5.29 3.95
CA VAL A 188 -14.06 -4.12 3.77
C VAL A 188 -14.70 -2.93 4.49
N THR A 189 -14.01 -2.35 5.46
CA THR A 189 -14.54 -1.28 6.31
C THR A 189 -14.84 -0.03 5.49
N ILE A 190 -16.03 0.54 5.68
CA ILE A 190 -16.39 1.84 5.13
C ILE A 190 -15.92 2.90 6.13
N PRO A 191 -14.92 3.73 5.79
CA PRO A 191 -14.48 4.79 6.69
C PRO A 191 -15.55 5.88 6.79
N SER A 192 -15.62 6.54 7.94
CA SER A 192 -16.49 7.71 8.14
C SER A 192 -15.88 9.01 7.60
N HIS A 193 -14.54 9.10 7.59
CA HIS A 193 -13.80 10.30 7.22
C HIS A 193 -12.57 9.94 6.41
N LEU A 194 -12.20 10.85 5.51
CA LEU A 194 -11.04 10.80 4.64
C LEU A 194 -10.13 11.98 4.98
N TYR A 195 -8.81 11.77 4.92
CA TYR A 195 -7.86 12.85 5.12
C TYR A 195 -6.75 12.85 4.07
N LYS A 196 -6.24 14.03 3.75
CA LYS A 196 -5.03 14.21 2.92
C LYS A 196 -4.14 15.27 3.55
N LEU A 197 -3.05 14.82 4.16
CA LEU A 197 -1.98 15.66 4.73
C LEU A 197 -1.02 16.05 3.62
N VAL A 198 -0.72 17.34 3.51
CA VAL A 198 0.27 17.89 2.58
C VAL A 198 1.38 18.53 3.39
N TYR A 199 2.64 18.15 3.13
CA TYR A 199 3.82 18.73 3.75
C TYR A 199 4.75 19.34 2.71
N ASP A 200 5.07 20.62 2.89
CA ASP A 200 6.07 21.35 2.13
C ASP A 200 7.32 21.58 3.00
N PRO A 201 8.42 20.83 2.76
CA PRO A 201 9.65 20.99 3.52
C PRO A 201 10.32 22.36 3.34
N GLN A 202 10.19 23.00 2.18
CA GLN A 202 10.84 24.29 1.93
C GLN A 202 10.21 25.40 2.75
N LYS A 203 8.90 25.32 2.96
CA LYS A 203 8.16 26.25 3.83
C LYS A 203 8.05 25.76 5.27
N ASN A 204 8.54 24.56 5.55
CA ASN A 204 8.33 23.83 6.79
C ASN A 204 6.88 23.91 7.30
N SER A 205 5.92 23.66 6.40
CA SER A 205 4.50 23.83 6.65
C SER A 205 3.72 22.58 6.24
N ALA A 206 2.73 22.20 7.06
CA ALA A 206 1.80 21.15 6.74
C ALA A 206 0.36 21.51 7.13
N TRP A 207 -0.58 21.00 6.35
CA TRP A 207 -2.02 21.11 6.57
C TRP A 207 -2.69 19.84 6.07
N ALA A 208 -3.89 19.56 6.57
CA ALA A 208 -4.65 18.40 6.12
C ALA A 208 -6.07 18.76 5.71
N TYR A 209 -6.50 18.21 4.57
CA TYR A 209 -7.92 18.13 4.26
C TYR A 209 -8.56 17.07 5.15
N TRP A 210 -9.77 17.35 5.64
CA TRP A 210 -10.56 16.43 6.46
C TRP A 210 -12.00 16.44 5.96
N ILE A 211 -12.45 15.34 5.34
CA ILE A 211 -13.73 15.29 4.61
C ILE A 211 -14.54 14.08 5.06
N GLU A 212 -15.82 14.27 5.34
CA GLU A 212 -16.75 13.16 5.61
C GLU A 212 -16.92 12.26 4.39
N ASN A 213 -17.06 10.96 4.58
CA ASN A 213 -17.27 10.00 3.50
C ASN A 213 -18.77 9.75 3.26
N ASN A 214 -19.49 10.77 2.81
CA ASN A 214 -20.88 10.70 2.38
C ASN A 214 -21.09 11.51 1.09
N ASN A 215 -22.29 11.45 0.50
CA ASN A 215 -22.55 12.11 -0.78
C ASN A 215 -22.86 13.61 -0.63
N GLU A 216 -23.16 14.04 0.59
CA GLU A 216 -23.50 15.39 1.00
C GLU A 216 -22.27 16.16 1.55
N ALA A 217 -21.09 15.56 1.45
CA ALA A 217 -19.87 16.07 2.07
C ALA A 217 -19.51 17.46 1.52
N MET A 218 -19.19 18.37 2.44
CA MET A 218 -18.85 19.75 2.13
C MET A 218 -17.38 20.03 2.48
N MET A 219 -16.79 21.01 1.79
CA MET A 219 -15.43 21.45 2.10
C MET A 219 -15.45 22.23 3.42
N SER A 220 -14.50 21.93 4.30
CA SER A 220 -14.11 22.80 5.40
C SER A 220 -12.72 23.40 5.12
N PRO A 221 -12.32 24.45 5.85
CA PRO A 221 -10.92 24.83 5.91
C PRO A 221 -10.03 23.64 6.30
N PRO A 222 -8.79 23.53 5.77
CA PRO A 222 -7.84 22.52 6.20
C PRO A 222 -7.55 22.61 7.70
N ILE A 223 -7.36 21.46 8.34
CA ILE A 223 -6.98 21.35 9.75
C ILE A 223 -5.45 21.36 9.90
N SER A 224 -5.00 21.63 11.12
CA SER A 224 -3.57 21.63 11.46
C SER A 224 -2.98 20.22 11.50
N TYR A 225 -1.65 20.11 11.41
CA TYR A 225 -0.94 18.85 11.60
C TYR A 225 -1.21 18.23 12.99
N ALA A 226 -1.19 19.04 14.04
CA ALA A 226 -1.43 18.57 15.41
C ALA A 226 -2.85 18.00 15.57
N GLU A 227 -3.85 18.69 15.02
CA GLU A 227 -5.23 18.21 15.04
C GLU A 227 -5.40 16.91 14.24
N LEU A 228 -4.72 16.75 13.11
CA LEU A 228 -4.73 15.49 12.37
C LEU A 228 -4.14 14.34 13.20
N MET A 229 -3.02 14.55 13.88
CA MET A 229 -2.41 13.51 14.73
C MET A 229 -3.36 13.09 15.86
N GLU A 230 -4.05 14.05 16.48
CA GLU A 230 -5.06 13.75 17.51
C GLU A 230 -6.22 12.92 16.95
N LYS A 231 -6.77 13.30 15.79
CA LYS A 231 -7.90 12.59 15.17
C LYS A 231 -7.54 11.19 14.64
N THR A 232 -6.30 10.97 14.26
CA THR A 232 -5.86 9.71 13.62
C THR A 232 -5.09 8.78 14.55
N GLY A 233 -4.47 9.31 15.61
CA GLY A 233 -3.53 8.58 16.45
C GLY A 233 -2.24 8.18 15.70
N ILE A 234 -1.87 8.92 14.65
CA ILE A 234 -0.69 8.67 13.84
C ILE A 234 0.23 9.88 13.94
N ASP A 235 1.47 9.68 14.37
CA ASP A 235 2.53 10.68 14.21
C ASP A 235 3.22 10.45 12.87
N PHE A 236 3.09 11.39 11.94
CA PHE A 236 3.66 11.29 10.60
C PHE A 236 5.15 11.66 10.54
N GLN A 237 5.79 11.91 11.70
CA GLN A 237 7.21 12.21 11.86
C GLN A 237 7.68 13.43 11.03
N LEU A 238 6.79 14.41 10.84
CA LEU A 238 7.14 15.65 10.15
C LEU A 238 8.01 16.54 11.05
N PRO A 239 9.11 17.13 10.54
CA PRO A 239 10.01 17.99 11.32
C PRO A 239 9.44 19.41 11.51
N ILE A 240 8.17 19.51 11.88
CA ILE A 240 7.46 20.76 12.14
C ILE A 240 7.38 20.96 13.64
N LYS A 241 7.69 22.17 14.12
CA LYS A 241 7.46 22.52 15.52
C LYS A 241 5.95 22.56 15.75
N THR A 242 5.42 21.55 16.42
CA THR A 242 4.08 21.61 16.99
C THR A 242 4.20 22.17 18.40
N ASP A 243 3.35 23.13 18.77
CA ASP A 243 3.37 23.75 20.11
C ASP A 243 2.96 22.78 21.24
N ALA A 244 2.83 21.48 20.94
CA ALA A 244 2.20 20.48 21.79
C ALA A 244 3.09 19.30 22.23
N GLN A 245 4.41 19.25 21.96
CA GLN A 245 5.29 18.20 22.55
C GLN A 245 6.72 18.68 22.88
N PRO A 246 7.34 18.14 23.96
CA PRO A 246 8.65 18.55 24.44
C PRO A 246 9.78 18.11 23.51
N SER A 247 10.75 19.01 23.37
CA SER A 247 11.93 18.92 22.53
C SER A 247 12.69 17.59 22.66
N LYS A 248 12.68 16.79 21.59
CA LYS A 248 13.82 15.91 21.29
C LYS A 248 14.73 16.63 20.30
N GLN A 249 15.95 16.91 20.74
CA GLN A 249 16.99 17.53 19.92
C GLN A 249 17.19 16.72 18.64
N SER A 250 16.93 17.37 17.51
CA SER A 250 17.35 16.93 16.18
C SER A 250 18.88 16.96 16.14
N VAL A 251 19.50 15.78 16.13
CA VAL A 251 20.92 15.64 15.78
C VAL A 251 20.98 15.60 14.25
N LEU A 252 21.21 16.76 13.65
CA LEU A 252 21.54 16.88 12.23
C LEU A 252 22.84 16.15 11.96
N THR A 253 22.76 15.03 11.24
CA THR A 253 23.94 14.37 10.67
C THR A 253 24.07 14.84 9.21
N PRO A 254 25.26 15.24 8.72
CA PRO A 254 25.41 15.69 7.34
C PRO A 254 25.12 14.55 6.35
N LEU A 255 24.38 14.85 5.28
CA LEU A 255 24.18 13.92 4.17
C LEU A 255 25.53 13.55 3.53
N PRO A 256 25.83 12.26 3.32
CA PRO A 256 26.90 11.88 2.42
C PRO A 256 26.50 12.20 0.97
N ALA A 257 27.50 12.59 0.17
CA ALA A 257 27.36 12.93 -1.24
C ALA A 257 26.68 11.82 -2.05
N LYS A 258 25.93 12.26 -3.08
CA LYS A 258 25.14 11.43 -4.02
C LYS A 258 25.96 10.24 -4.56
N LEU A 259 25.75 9.07 -3.98
CA LEU A 259 25.90 7.81 -4.69
C LEU A 259 24.62 7.60 -5.51
N GLN A 260 24.74 7.65 -6.84
CA GLN A 260 23.73 7.07 -7.73
C GLN A 260 23.67 5.57 -7.41
N LYS A 261 22.69 5.18 -6.59
CA LYS A 261 22.39 3.77 -6.34
C LYS A 261 21.53 3.23 -7.50
N PRO A 262 21.74 1.98 -7.91
CA PRO A 262 20.94 1.36 -8.96
C PRO A 262 19.47 1.33 -8.53
N LEU A 263 18.57 1.60 -9.47
CA LEU A 263 17.13 1.45 -9.29
C LEU A 263 16.85 0.00 -8.84
N VAL A 264 16.48 -0.18 -7.58
CA VAL A 264 16.07 -1.49 -7.04
C VAL A 264 14.68 -1.77 -7.62
N GLY A 265 14.54 -2.91 -8.28
CA GLY A 265 13.37 -3.19 -9.08
C GLY A 265 12.05 -3.33 -8.32
N GLY A 266 11.12 -2.40 -8.55
CA GLY A 266 9.72 -2.48 -8.11
C GLY A 266 8.94 -3.62 -8.76
N TRP A 267 7.86 -4.05 -8.12
CA TRP A 267 6.97 -5.10 -8.64
C TRP A 267 5.82 -4.53 -9.49
N TYR A 268 5.33 -5.26 -10.48
CA TYR A 268 4.11 -4.91 -11.22
C TYR A 268 3.29 -6.13 -11.63
N PRO A 269 1.96 -6.01 -11.68
CA PRO A 269 1.11 -7.08 -12.18
C PRO A 269 0.98 -7.02 -13.71
N ILE A 270 0.89 -8.19 -14.35
CA ILE A 270 0.40 -8.36 -15.72
C ILE A 270 -0.84 -9.25 -15.67
N PHE A 271 -1.96 -8.75 -16.16
CA PHE A 271 -3.25 -9.46 -16.16
C PHE A 271 -3.49 -10.23 -17.44
N PHE A 272 -3.99 -11.45 -17.28
CA PHE A 272 -4.40 -12.36 -18.35
C PHE A 272 -5.84 -12.80 -18.09
N ASP A 273 -6.79 -12.17 -18.79
CA ASP A 273 -8.18 -12.63 -18.86
C ASP A 273 -8.32 -13.83 -19.82
N GLU A 274 -7.43 -13.88 -20.81
CA GLU A 274 -7.22 -14.97 -21.76
C GLU A 274 -5.72 -15.10 -22.07
N TYR A 275 -5.35 -16.14 -22.82
CA TYR A 275 -3.96 -16.32 -23.22
C TYR A 275 -3.55 -15.27 -24.25
N SER A 276 -2.50 -14.50 -23.94
CA SER A 276 -1.95 -13.47 -24.82
C SER A 276 -0.47 -13.76 -25.08
N PRO A 277 -0.12 -14.30 -26.27
CA PRO A 277 1.27 -14.56 -26.64
C PRO A 277 2.14 -13.31 -26.55
N GLU A 278 1.58 -12.16 -26.95
CA GLU A 278 2.26 -10.86 -26.92
C GLU A 278 2.72 -10.49 -25.50
N LYS A 279 1.80 -10.52 -24.52
CA LYS A 279 2.13 -10.22 -23.12
C LYS A 279 3.15 -11.19 -22.55
N VAL A 280 3.03 -12.48 -22.85
CA VAL A 280 3.98 -13.50 -22.35
C VAL A 280 5.35 -13.31 -22.99
N ASN A 281 5.43 -13.10 -24.30
CA ASN A 281 6.68 -12.89 -25.02
C ASN A 281 7.37 -11.59 -24.58
N ALA A 282 6.61 -10.51 -24.35
CA ALA A 282 7.15 -9.27 -23.81
C ALA A 282 7.75 -9.46 -22.41
N LEU A 283 7.11 -10.26 -21.56
CA LEU A 283 7.67 -10.62 -20.24
C LEU A 283 8.94 -11.47 -20.38
N ILE A 284 8.94 -12.49 -21.24
CA ILE A 284 10.10 -13.36 -21.51
C ILE A 284 11.30 -12.53 -21.99
N ALA A 285 11.09 -11.60 -22.93
CA ALA A 285 12.13 -10.71 -23.42
C ALA A 285 12.76 -9.91 -22.26
N ARG A 286 11.95 -9.34 -21.36
CA ARG A 286 12.46 -8.63 -20.18
C ARG A 286 13.22 -9.52 -19.21
N ILE A 287 12.83 -10.79 -19.07
CA ILE A 287 13.58 -11.78 -18.26
C ILE A 287 14.94 -12.06 -18.90
N GLN A 288 14.98 -12.29 -20.22
CA GLN A 288 16.20 -12.55 -20.98
C GLN A 288 17.16 -11.35 -20.98
N GLU A 289 16.63 -10.12 -20.97
CA GLU A 289 17.38 -8.88 -20.78
C GLU A 289 17.86 -8.66 -19.33
N CYS A 290 17.66 -9.64 -18.43
CA CYS A 290 18.00 -9.54 -17.01
C CYS A 290 17.31 -8.37 -16.28
N LYS A 291 16.15 -7.89 -16.75
CA LYS A 291 15.39 -6.80 -16.11
C LYS A 291 14.36 -7.30 -15.07
N VAL A 292 14.20 -8.62 -14.93
CA VAL A 292 13.23 -9.26 -14.03
C VAL A 292 13.97 -10.16 -13.05
N SER A 293 13.69 -10.01 -11.75
CA SER A 293 14.28 -10.79 -10.66
C SER A 293 13.46 -12.04 -10.36
N SER A 294 12.13 -11.94 -10.37
CA SER A 294 11.22 -13.08 -10.14
C SER A 294 9.86 -12.85 -10.80
N VAL A 295 9.18 -13.94 -11.15
CA VAL A 295 7.79 -13.94 -11.59
C VAL A 295 7.00 -14.94 -10.76
N GLN A 296 5.88 -14.52 -10.17
CA GLN A 296 4.92 -15.40 -9.53
C GLN A 296 3.62 -15.39 -10.34
N ILE A 297 3.08 -16.56 -10.69
CA ILE A 297 1.78 -16.66 -11.36
C ILE A 297 0.74 -16.98 -10.31
N GLN A 298 -0.22 -16.08 -10.13
CA GLN A 298 -1.36 -16.28 -9.26
C GLN A 298 -2.63 -16.44 -10.09
N TYR A 299 -3.47 -17.40 -9.70
CA TYR A 299 -4.76 -17.64 -10.34
C TYR A 299 -5.83 -18.01 -9.33
N ASP A 300 -7.07 -17.78 -9.72
CA ASP A 300 -8.23 -18.17 -8.91
C ASP A 300 -8.84 -19.49 -9.38
N LEU A 301 -9.56 -19.50 -10.51
CA LEU A 301 -10.17 -20.71 -11.08
C LEU A 301 -9.51 -21.19 -12.37
N ASN A 302 -8.84 -20.29 -13.11
CA ASN A 302 -8.29 -20.61 -14.42
C ASN A 302 -6.90 -21.25 -14.34
N SER A 303 -6.84 -22.45 -13.77
CA SER A 303 -5.60 -23.20 -13.58
C SER A 303 -4.90 -23.54 -14.90
N GLU A 304 -5.68 -23.82 -15.95
CA GLU A 304 -5.15 -24.16 -17.27
C GLU A 304 -4.43 -22.97 -17.93
N LEU A 305 -5.02 -21.77 -17.88
CA LEU A 305 -4.34 -20.56 -18.34
C LEU A 305 -3.07 -20.28 -17.53
N ALA A 306 -3.13 -20.46 -16.21
CA ALA A 306 -1.99 -20.23 -15.33
C ALA A 306 -0.83 -21.19 -15.61
N LYS A 307 -1.12 -22.49 -15.76
CA LYS A 307 -0.15 -23.52 -16.16
C LYS A 307 0.44 -23.21 -17.53
N ARG A 308 -0.39 -22.80 -18.50
CA ARG A 308 0.07 -22.45 -19.85
C ARG A 308 1.06 -21.29 -19.85
N ILE A 309 0.75 -20.21 -19.14
CA ILE A 309 1.65 -19.05 -19.00
C ILE A 309 2.95 -19.46 -18.29
N ALA A 310 2.86 -20.17 -17.17
CA ALA A 310 4.02 -20.62 -16.41
C ALA A 310 4.93 -21.55 -17.22
N ALA A 311 4.34 -22.50 -17.97
CA ALA A 311 5.09 -23.43 -18.81
C ALA A 311 5.84 -22.70 -19.93
N GLN A 312 5.23 -21.69 -20.56
CA GLN A 312 5.91 -20.91 -21.60
C GLN A 312 7.08 -20.10 -21.01
N ILE A 313 6.90 -19.43 -19.86
CA ILE A 313 7.98 -18.69 -19.22
C ILE A 313 9.11 -19.64 -18.78
N GLY A 314 8.77 -20.77 -18.16
CA GLY A 314 9.74 -21.74 -17.66
C GLY A 314 10.51 -22.49 -18.76
N SER A 315 9.91 -22.68 -19.94
CA SER A 315 10.58 -23.31 -21.09
C SER A 315 11.53 -22.37 -21.85
N GLN A 316 11.41 -21.06 -21.67
CA GLN A 316 12.18 -20.06 -22.43
C GLN A 316 13.08 -19.18 -21.54
N THR A 317 13.09 -19.40 -20.23
CA THR A 317 13.87 -18.64 -19.26
C THR A 317 14.42 -19.54 -18.16
N ALA A 318 15.44 -19.05 -17.43
CA ALA A 318 15.98 -19.75 -16.26
C ALA A 318 15.15 -19.53 -14.97
N LEU A 319 14.03 -18.81 -15.03
CA LEU A 319 13.20 -18.55 -13.85
C LEU A 319 12.28 -19.74 -13.58
N PHE A 320 12.29 -20.20 -12.33
CA PHE A 320 11.28 -21.12 -11.85
C PHE A 320 9.98 -20.38 -11.59
N VAL A 321 8.93 -20.72 -12.34
CA VAL A 321 7.62 -20.08 -12.25
C VAL A 321 6.58 -21.15 -11.97
N SER A 322 6.04 -21.16 -10.74
CA SER A 322 4.96 -22.05 -10.35
C SER A 322 3.64 -21.31 -10.18
N PRO A 323 2.53 -21.77 -10.78
CA PRO A 323 1.19 -21.26 -10.51
C PRO A 323 0.78 -21.51 -9.06
N ILE A 324 0.30 -20.47 -8.38
CA ILE A 324 -0.24 -20.55 -7.02
C ILE A 324 -1.73 -20.20 -7.07
N GLN A 325 -2.57 -21.10 -6.57
CA GLN A 325 -3.98 -20.82 -6.40
C GLN A 325 -4.15 -19.85 -5.23
N SER A 326 -4.77 -18.70 -5.49
CA SER A 326 -4.89 -17.60 -4.53
C SER A 326 -6.26 -17.54 -3.86
N SER A 327 -7.19 -18.38 -4.32
CA SER A 327 -8.55 -18.51 -3.81
C SER A 327 -8.66 -19.64 -2.77
N PRO A 328 -9.50 -19.50 -1.72
CA PRO A 328 -9.89 -20.62 -0.86
C PRO A 328 -10.73 -21.66 -1.64
N PRO A 329 -10.89 -22.89 -1.11
CA PRO A 329 -11.70 -23.94 -1.73
C PRO A 329 -13.11 -23.47 -2.06
N ASP A 330 -13.73 -24.11 -3.06
CA ASP A 330 -15.08 -23.76 -3.52
C ASP A 330 -16.10 -23.75 -2.38
N SER A 331 -16.95 -22.73 -2.36
CA SER A 331 -18.06 -22.59 -1.42
C SER A 331 -19.35 -22.40 -2.21
N ALA A 332 -20.34 -23.27 -1.95
CA ALA A 332 -21.64 -23.26 -2.62
C ALA A 332 -22.39 -21.92 -2.50
N SER A 333 -21.98 -21.06 -1.58
CA SER A 333 -22.60 -19.77 -1.35
C SER A 333 -21.99 -18.62 -2.16
N VAL A 334 -20.78 -18.75 -2.73
CA VAL A 334 -20.07 -17.60 -3.31
C VAL A 334 -19.77 -17.76 -4.81
N THR A 335 -20.44 -16.95 -5.62
CA THR A 335 -20.17 -16.80 -7.06
C THR A 335 -19.18 -15.65 -7.24
N TYR A 336 -17.94 -15.96 -7.61
CA TYR A 336 -16.91 -14.95 -7.88
C TYR A 336 -16.59 -14.92 -9.38
N GLU A 337 -16.33 -13.74 -9.95
CA GLU A 337 -15.75 -13.63 -11.29
C GLU A 337 -14.23 -13.89 -11.23
N ARG A 338 -13.80 -15.11 -11.56
CA ARG A 338 -12.47 -15.67 -11.19
C ARG A 338 -11.63 -16.25 -12.35
N ASN A 339 -11.84 -15.79 -13.58
CA ASN A 339 -11.07 -16.33 -14.72
C ASN A 339 -9.72 -15.65 -14.98
N ARG A 340 -9.39 -14.56 -14.27
CA ARG A 340 -8.16 -13.80 -14.46
C ARG A 340 -6.96 -14.50 -13.81
N VAL A 341 -5.86 -14.59 -14.56
CA VAL A 341 -4.53 -14.96 -14.07
C VAL A 341 -3.69 -13.69 -13.95
N THR A 342 -2.93 -13.56 -12.87
CA THR A 342 -2.04 -12.42 -12.62
C THR A 342 -0.59 -12.90 -12.56
N ALA A 343 0.26 -12.37 -13.43
CA ALA A 343 1.71 -12.49 -13.28
C ALA A 343 2.24 -11.32 -12.45
N ILE A 344 2.78 -11.63 -11.27
CA ILE A 344 3.40 -10.70 -10.33
C ILE A 344 4.89 -10.68 -10.68
N VAL A 345 5.31 -9.62 -11.34
CA VAL A 345 6.67 -9.48 -11.86
C VAL A 345 7.46 -8.57 -10.94
N ARG A 346 8.57 -9.04 -10.38
CA ARG A 346 9.52 -8.19 -9.64
C ARG A 346 10.65 -7.82 -10.58
N SER A 347 10.90 -6.53 -10.83
CA SER A 347 12.04 -6.14 -11.66
C SER A 347 13.37 -6.33 -10.90
N LYS A 348 14.50 -6.33 -11.60
CA LYS A 348 15.81 -6.17 -10.96
C LYS A 348 16.06 -4.70 -10.66
#